data_AF-A0A920VAN6-F1
#
_entry.id   AF-A0A920VAN6-F1
#
_cell.length_a   1.000
_cell.length_b   1.000
_cell.length_c   1.000
_cell.angle_alpha   90.00
_cell.angle_beta   90.00
_cell.angle_gamma   90.00
#
_symmetry.space_group_name_H-M   'P 1'
#
loop_
_entity.id
_entity.type
_entity.pdbx_description
1 polymer ?
#
loop_
_entity_poly.entity_id
_entity_poly.type
_entity_poly.pdbx_seq_one_letter_code
_entity_poly.pdbx_strand_id
1 'polypeptide(L)' 'MNCIAPGLTATEGVADWLPPKTREDGSAVPSLQFPPDPEHVADLAVFLASDGSARIPGELFPIRALTELA' A
#
# COMPACT_ATOMS: atom_id res chain seq x y z
N MET A 1 -3.65 17.33 -10.60
CA MET A 1 -2.99 16.06 -10.94
C MET A 1 -2.14 15.67 -9.75
N ASN A 2 -2.26 14.42 -9.30
CA ASN A 2 -1.54 13.85 -8.15
C ASN A 2 -0.88 12.55 -8.58
N CYS A 3 0.07 12.07 -7.76
CA CYS A 3 0.75 10.81 -7.96
C CYS A 3 0.55 9.90 -6.74
N ILE A 4 0.42 8.60 -6.98
CA ILE A 4 0.50 7.58 -5.94
C ILE A 4 1.86 6.89 -6.09
N ALA A 5 2.59 6.71 -4.99
CA ALA A 5 3.83 5.96 -4.94
C ALA A 5 3.64 4.69 -4.10
N PRO A 6 3.20 3.58 -4.72
CA PRO A 6 3.14 2.30 -4.04
C PRO A 6 4.55 1.85 -3.64
N GLY A 7 4.69 1.35 -2.41
CA GLY A 7 5.83 0.51 -2.04
C GLY A 7 5.65 -0.92 -2.58
N LEU A 8 6.28 -1.89 -1.92
CA LEU A 8 5.97 -3.30 -2.17
C LEU A 8 4.46 -3.49 -2.00
N THR A 9 3.79 -3.93 -3.06
CA THR A 9 2.33 -4.15 -3.13
C THR A 9 2.11 -5.62 -3.44
N ALA A 10 1.18 -6.27 -2.76
CA ALA A 10 0.94 -7.71 -2.84
C ALA A 10 0.28 -8.13 -4.17
N THR A 11 1.05 -8.01 -5.26
CA THR A 11 0.67 -8.45 -6.62
C THR A 11 1.26 -9.81 -6.93
N GLU A 12 0.68 -10.51 -7.91
CA GLU A 12 1.19 -11.80 -8.41
C GLU A 12 2.66 -11.70 -8.87
N GLY A 13 3.04 -10.60 -9.52
CA GLY A 13 4.38 -10.41 -10.08
C GLY A 13 5.51 -10.27 -9.05
N VAL A 14 5.19 -10.11 -7.76
CA VAL A 14 6.18 -10.02 -6.66
C VAL A 14 5.88 -11.01 -5.54
N ALA A 15 5.06 -12.03 -5.79
CA ALA A 15 4.60 -12.97 -4.77
C ALA A 15 5.76 -13.61 -3.99
N ASP A 16 6.84 -13.96 -4.68
CA ASP A 16 8.05 -14.56 -4.09
C ASP A 16 8.82 -13.61 -3.16
N TRP A 17 8.54 -12.31 -3.20
CA TRP A 17 9.16 -11.30 -2.35
C TRP A 17 8.28 -10.88 -1.18
N LEU A 18 7.06 -11.42 -1.08
CA LEU A 18 6.15 -11.07 0.00
C LEU A 18 6.59 -11.77 1.30
N PRO A 19 6.59 -11.03 2.43
CA PRO A 19 6.83 -11.65 3.72
C PRO A 19 5.69 -12.62 4.07
N PRO A 20 5.90 -13.54 5.03
CA PRO A 20 4.81 -14.38 5.52
C PRO A 20 3.72 -13.51 6.20
N LYS A 21 2.45 -13.88 6.02
CA LYS A 21 1.30 -13.20 6.65
C LYS A 21 1.15 -13.51 8.15
N THR A 22 1.90 -14.49 8.64
CA THR A 22 1.89 -14.94 10.04
C THR A 22 3.31 -14.92 10.60
N ARG A 23 3.43 -14.54 11.88
CA ARG A 23 4.68 -14.62 12.63
C ARG A 23 5.00 -16.06 13.03
N GLU A 24 6.21 -16.27 13.54
CA GLU A 24 6.67 -17.57 14.05
C GLU A 24 5.79 -18.12 15.18
N ASP A 25 5.18 -17.25 15.98
CA ASP A 25 4.24 -17.60 17.06
C ASP A 25 2.82 -17.92 16.58
N GLY A 26 2.58 -17.89 15.27
CA GLY A 26 1.28 -18.12 14.65
C GLY A 26 0.32 -16.93 14.65
N SER A 27 0.70 -15.79 15.24
CA SER A 27 -0.09 -14.56 15.18
C SER A 27 -0.05 -13.91 13.79
N ALA A 28 -1.11 -13.19 13.42
CA ALA A 28 -1.12 -12.44 12.16
C ALA A 28 -0.16 -11.24 12.20
N VAL A 29 0.50 -10.97 11.07
CA VAL A 29 1.27 -9.73 10.88
C VAL A 29 0.30 -8.54 10.84
N PRO A 30 0.52 -7.46 11.62
CA PRO A 30 -0.30 -6.26 11.60
C PRO A 30 -0.34 -5.67 10.21
N SER A 31 -1.50 -5.15 9.81
CA SER A 31 -1.71 -4.57 8.49
C SER A 31 -0.68 -3.49 8.14
N LEU A 32 -0.30 -2.63 9.08
CA LEU A 32 0.70 -1.58 8.87
C LEU A 32 2.13 -2.10 8.63
N GLN A 33 2.40 -3.38 8.94
CA GLN A 33 3.69 -4.05 8.74
C GLN A 33 3.68 -5.01 7.54
N PHE A 34 2.53 -5.18 6.89
CA PHE A 34 2.38 -6.03 5.71
C PHE A 34 2.15 -5.19 4.45
N PRO A 35 2.73 -5.54 3.30
CA PRO A 35 2.46 -4.88 2.02
C PRO A 35 0.96 -4.67 1.76
N PRO A 36 0.51 -3.50 1.28
CA PRO A 36 -0.87 -3.31 0.88
C PRO A 36 -1.24 -4.23 -0.29
N ASP A 37 -2.49 -4.67 -0.33
CA ASP A 37 -3.10 -5.25 -1.52
C ASP A 37 -3.39 -4.17 -2.60
N PRO A 38 -3.49 -4.53 -3.89
CA PRO A 38 -3.75 -3.58 -4.98
C PRO A 38 -5.01 -2.72 -4.80
N GLU A 39 -6.03 -3.26 -4.14
CA GLU A 39 -7.29 -2.58 -3.85
C GLU A 39 -7.07 -1.31 -3.02
N HIS A 40 -6.10 -1.31 -2.10
CA HIS A 40 -5.80 -0.11 -1.30
C HIS A 40 -5.22 1.03 -2.15
N VAL A 41 -4.45 0.70 -3.20
CA VAL A 41 -3.96 1.69 -4.17
C VAL A 41 -5.13 2.24 -4.98
N ALA A 42 -6.05 1.36 -5.40
CA ALA A 42 -7.25 1.75 -6.13
C ALA A 42 -8.18 2.66 -5.30
N ASP A 43 -8.38 2.35 -4.02
CA ASP A 43 -9.20 3.17 -3.12
C ASP A 43 -8.64 4.58 -2.96
N LEU A 44 -7.32 4.71 -2.82
CA LEU A 44 -6.66 6.03 -2.79
C LEU A 44 -6.82 6.77 -4.13
N ALA A 45 -6.72 6.07 -5.26
CA ALA A 45 -6.95 6.66 -6.57
C ALA A 45 -8.39 7.18 -6.72
N VAL A 46 -9.39 6.42 -6.24
CA VAL A 46 -10.79 6.85 -6.22
C VAL A 46 -10.97 8.10 -5.36
N PHE A 47 -10.37 8.15 -4.18
CA PHE A 47 -10.40 9.36 -3.35
C PHE A 47 -9.79 10.57 -4.06
N LEU A 48 -8.61 10.43 -4.65
CA LEU A 48 -7.90 11.50 -5.37
C LEU A 48 -8.59 11.93 -6.68
N ALA A 49 -9.52 11.12 -7.19
CA ALA A 49 -10.38 11.47 -8.31
C ALA A 49 -11.69 12.17 -7.86
N SER A 50 -12.02 12.12 -6.57
CA SER A 50 -13.26 12.70 -6.03
C SER A 50 -13.16 14.20 -5.75
N ASP A 51 -14.32 14.87 -5.71
CA ASP A 51 -14.42 16.29 -5.33
C ASP A 51 -13.86 16.58 -3.92
N GLY A 52 -13.84 15.58 -3.04
CA GLY A 52 -13.26 15.69 -1.70
C GLY A 52 -11.76 16.02 -1.70
N SER A 53 -11.07 15.74 -2.82
CA SER A 53 -9.64 16.00 -2.99
C SER A 53 -9.34 17.29 -3.79
N ALA A 54 -10.36 18.10 -4.12
CA ALA A 54 -10.22 19.28 -4.99
C ALA A 54 -9.19 20.33 -4.50
N ARG A 55 -8.84 20.32 -3.21
CA ARG A 55 -7.88 21.23 -2.58
C ARG A 55 -6.50 20.60 -2.35
N ILE A 56 -6.24 19.46 -2.98
CA ILE A 56 -5.01 18.69 -2.83
C ILE A 56 -4.37 18.41 -4.21
N PRO A 57 -3.91 19.43 -4.96
CA PRO A 57 -3.25 19.20 -6.25
C PRO A 57 -1.73 19.13 -6.13
N GLY A 58 -1.08 18.35 -7.01
CA GLY A 58 0.38 18.32 -7.17
C GLY A 58 1.11 17.43 -6.18
N GLU A 59 0.39 16.63 -5.41
CA GLU A 59 0.93 15.86 -4.30
C GLU A 59 1.36 14.44 -4.71
N LEU A 60 2.31 13.90 -3.95
CA LEU A 60 2.77 12.52 -4.03
C LEU A 60 2.34 11.77 -2.76
N PHE A 61 1.51 10.75 -2.91
CA PHE A 61 1.00 9.95 -1.80
C PHE A 61 1.71 8.59 -1.72
N PRO A 62 2.59 8.36 -0.73
CA PRO A 62 3.12 7.04 -0.50
C PRO A 62 2.04 6.13 0.09
N ILE A 63 1.98 4.88 -0.38
CA ILE A 63 1.16 3.83 0.24
C ILE A 63 2.01 2.56 0.34
N ARG A 64 2.36 2.17 1.57
CA ARG A 64 3.35 1.13 1.86
C ARG A 64 3.28 0.68 3.31
N ALA A 65 3.84 -0.50 3.58
CA ALA A 65 4.10 -0.97 4.94
C ALA A 65 5.26 -0.19 5.59
N LEU A 66 5.32 -0.23 6.93
CA LEU A 66 6.44 0.29 7.75
C LEU A 66 7.71 -0.59 7.68
N THR A 67 7.63 -1.75 7.03
CA THR A 67 8.72 -2.72 6.97
C THR A 67 9.63 -2.40 5.78
N GLU A 68 10.88 -2.03 6.05
CA GLU A 68 11.91 -1.98 5.02
C GLU A 68 12.32 -3.42 4.66
N LEU A 69 12.43 -3.72 3.37
CA LEU A 69 13.03 -4.97 2.90
C LEU A 69 14.48 -4.99 3.41
N ALA A 70 14.82 -5.96 4.24
CA ALA A 70 16.17 -6.18 4.75
C ALA A 70 17.12 -6.66 3.65
#